data_AF-A0A106QBP6-F1
#
_entry.id   AF-A0A106QBP6-F1
#
_cell.length_a   1.000
_cell.length_b   1.000
_cell.length_c   1.000
_cell.angle_alpha   90.00
_cell.angle_beta   90.00
_cell.angle_gamma   90.00
#
_symmetry.space_group_name_H-M   'P 1'
#
loop_
_entity.id
_entity.type
_entity.pdbx_description
1 polymer ?
#
loop_
_entity_poly.entity_id
_entity_poly.type
_entity_poly.pdbx_seq_one_letter_code
_entity_poly.pdbx_strand_id
1 'polypeptide(L)'
;MAEIKDPRGKHLLGEAVRLLVQSGATGASITDFINEYSGVLEATLAPLSEPAQPDLKAQMKEALKEALQELAPPSQKPAGGLRKQVSVYIAGAKKTTVFVRKDLLTTAAEAVGSEKQARQLINELANSKPDDHANRSAWVEEQLQHHLLLLKAETSLAGRTAH
;
A
#
# COMPACT_ATOMS: atom_id res chain seq x y z
N MET A 1 20.94 -12.39 -46.17
CA MET A 1 21.26 -10.98 -45.90
C MET A 1 20.25 -10.48 -44.90
N ALA A 2 20.70 -10.00 -43.74
CA ALA A 2 19.82 -9.42 -42.73
C ALA A 2 19.26 -8.10 -43.28
N GLU A 3 17.95 -8.01 -43.42
CA GLU A 3 17.29 -6.83 -43.95
C GLU A 3 16.87 -5.95 -42.78
N ILE A 4 17.67 -4.90 -42.51
CA ILE A 4 17.39 -3.94 -41.45
C ILE A 4 16.02 -3.31 -41.69
N LYS A 5 15.02 -3.64 -40.86
CA LYS A 5 13.65 -3.13 -41.03
C LYS A 5 13.49 -1.68 -40.53
N ASP A 6 14.33 -1.23 -39.60
CA ASP A 6 14.26 0.11 -39.00
C ASP A 6 14.91 1.17 -39.92
N PRO A 7 14.18 2.24 -40.33
CA PRO A 7 14.75 3.34 -41.11
C PRO A 7 15.97 4.03 -40.45
N ARG A 8 16.05 4.04 -39.12
CA ARG A 8 17.19 4.62 -38.37
C ARG A 8 18.45 3.76 -38.53
N GLY A 9 18.29 2.43 -38.46
CA GLY A 9 19.38 1.50 -38.68
C GLY A 9 19.97 1.59 -40.09
N LYS A 10 19.11 1.83 -41.09
CA LYS A 10 19.57 2.08 -42.48
C LYS A 10 20.40 3.34 -42.62
N HIS A 11 20.05 4.42 -41.91
CA HIS A 11 20.83 5.67 -41.92
C HIS A 11 22.19 5.50 -41.26
N LEU A 12 22.23 4.88 -40.08
CA LEU A 12 23.49 4.63 -39.36
C LEU A 12 24.43 3.72 -40.14
N LEU A 13 23.90 2.65 -40.75
CA LEU A 13 24.69 1.77 -41.63
C LEU A 13 25.22 2.55 -42.84
N GLY A 14 24.40 3.39 -43.47
CA GLY A 14 24.80 4.20 -44.62
C GLY A 14 25.94 5.19 -44.31
N GLU A 15 25.89 5.86 -43.15
CA GLU A 15 26.97 6.75 -42.72
C GLU A 15 28.25 5.98 -42.36
N ALA A 16 28.14 4.85 -41.68
CA ALA A 16 29.30 4.02 -41.34
C ALA A 16 30.00 3.47 -42.59
N VAL A 17 29.23 2.99 -43.58
CA VAL A 17 29.78 2.54 -44.87
C VAL A 17 30.43 3.69 -45.63
N ARG A 18 29.82 4.89 -45.62
CA ARG A 18 30.41 6.08 -46.23
C ARG A 18 31.76 6.45 -45.60
N LEU A 19 31.89 6.38 -44.28
CA LEU A 19 33.14 6.63 -43.57
C LEU A 19 34.21 5.57 -43.90
N LEU A 20 33.83 4.29 -43.99
CA LEU A 20 34.74 3.21 -44.38
C LEU A 20 35.28 3.40 -45.80
N VAL A 21 34.42 3.76 -46.74
CA VAL A 21 34.83 4.09 -48.12
C VAL A 21 35.79 5.28 -48.12
N GLN A 22 35.50 6.32 -47.34
CA GLN A 22 36.37 7.50 -47.23
C GLN A 22 37.74 7.19 -46.59
N SER A 23 37.81 6.20 -45.70
CA SER A 23 39.08 5.70 -45.13
C SER A 23 39.88 4.80 -46.08
N GLY A 24 39.37 4.49 -47.28
CA GLY A 24 40.03 3.64 -48.26
C GLY A 24 39.88 2.14 -47.99
N ALA A 25 38.84 1.73 -47.26
CA ALA A 25 38.56 0.32 -47.02
C ALA A 25 38.24 -0.42 -48.33
N THR A 26 38.67 -1.68 -48.44
CA THR A 26 38.44 -2.50 -49.63
C THR A 26 37.00 -3.01 -49.67
N GLY A 27 36.47 -3.27 -50.87
CA GLY A 27 35.09 -3.74 -51.04
C GLY A 27 34.75 -5.01 -50.24
N ALA A 28 35.73 -5.90 -50.04
CA ALA A 28 35.57 -7.09 -49.19
C ALA A 28 35.35 -6.71 -47.71
N SER A 29 36.19 -5.83 -47.16
CA SER A 29 36.06 -5.37 -45.76
C SER A 29 34.77 -4.59 -45.49
N ILE A 30 34.27 -3.86 -46.48
CA ILE A 30 32.96 -3.17 -46.39
C ILE A 30 31.82 -4.19 -46.36
N THR A 31 31.92 -5.25 -47.14
CA THR A 31 30.88 -6.31 -47.19
C THR A 31 30.84 -7.09 -45.88
N ASP A 32 32.00 -7.43 -45.32
CA ASP A 32 32.11 -8.12 -44.03
C ASP A 32 31.57 -7.23 -42.90
N PHE A 33 31.93 -5.94 -42.90
CA PHE A 33 31.40 -4.97 -41.94
C PHE A 33 29.87 -4.85 -42.02
N ILE A 34 29.29 -4.76 -43.21
CA ILE A 34 27.83 -4.66 -43.37
C ILE A 34 27.15 -5.90 -42.80
N ASN A 35 27.68 -7.10 -43.04
CA ASN A 35 27.08 -8.34 -42.56
C ASN A 35 27.10 -8.45 -41.03
N GLU A 36 28.21 -8.06 -40.40
CA GLU A 36 28.36 -8.13 -38.94
C GLU A 36 27.60 -6.98 -38.24
N TYR A 37 27.74 -5.76 -38.76
CA TYR A 37 27.16 -4.57 -38.13
C TYR A 37 25.63 -4.49 -38.29
N SER A 38 25.06 -5.07 -39.36
CA SER A 38 23.59 -5.13 -39.51
C SER A 38 22.93 -5.96 -38.40
N GLY A 39 23.54 -7.08 -37.99
CA GLY A 39 23.02 -7.89 -36.88
C GLY A 39 23.11 -7.17 -35.53
N VAL A 40 24.19 -6.42 -35.31
CA VAL A 40 24.35 -5.59 -34.10
C VAL A 40 23.31 -4.47 -34.09
N LEU A 41 23.11 -3.77 -35.21
CA LEU A 41 22.11 -2.71 -35.31
C LEU A 41 20.69 -3.24 -35.08
N GLU A 42 20.33 -4.38 -35.65
CA GLU A 42 19.02 -4.99 -35.39
C GLU A 42 18.84 -5.37 -33.92
N ALA A 43 19.86 -5.94 -33.26
CA ALA A 43 19.77 -6.28 -31.84
C ALA A 43 19.69 -5.05 -30.93
N THR A 44 20.33 -3.94 -31.33
CA THR A 44 20.39 -2.70 -30.52
C THR A 44 19.19 -1.78 -30.76
N LEU A 45 18.64 -1.79 -31.98
CA LEU A 45 17.50 -0.98 -32.38
C LEU A 45 16.18 -1.74 -32.32
N ALA A 46 16.20 -3.07 -32.11
CA ALA A 46 15.01 -3.81 -31.73
C ALA A 46 14.38 -3.07 -30.54
N PRO A 47 13.09 -2.71 -30.62
CA PRO A 47 12.43 -2.14 -29.47
C PRO A 47 12.60 -3.14 -28.34
N LEU A 48 13.29 -2.72 -27.28
CA LEU A 48 13.25 -3.41 -26.00
C LEU A 48 11.76 -3.54 -25.72
N SER A 49 11.21 -4.76 -25.84
CA SER A 49 9.83 -5.00 -25.43
C SER A 49 9.77 -4.49 -24.01
N GLU A 50 9.15 -3.33 -23.81
CA GLU A 50 8.92 -2.81 -22.48
C GLU A 50 8.28 -3.97 -21.73
N PRO A 51 8.87 -4.47 -20.64
CA PRO A 51 8.11 -5.36 -19.78
C PRO A 51 6.88 -4.55 -19.42
N ALA A 52 5.71 -5.02 -19.87
CA ALA A 52 4.43 -4.33 -19.72
C ALA A 52 4.44 -3.67 -18.35
N GLN A 53 4.55 -2.33 -18.32
CA GLN A 53 4.74 -1.63 -17.06
C GLN A 53 3.64 -2.14 -16.15
N PRO A 54 3.98 -2.81 -15.03
CA PRO A 54 2.95 -3.23 -14.12
C PRO A 54 2.19 -1.96 -13.79
N ASP A 55 0.89 -1.94 -14.09
CA ASP A 55 0.06 -0.77 -13.87
C ASP A 55 0.17 -0.44 -12.39
N LEU A 56 1.05 0.51 -12.07
CA LEU A 56 1.47 0.79 -10.69
C LEU A 56 0.24 1.19 -9.88
N LYS A 57 -0.76 1.74 -10.56
CA LYS A 57 -2.06 2.10 -10.04
C LYS A 57 -2.92 0.88 -9.71
N ALA A 58 -2.85 -0.18 -10.52
CA ALA A 58 -3.49 -1.46 -10.24
C ALA A 58 -2.80 -2.19 -9.08
N GLN A 59 -1.46 -2.23 -9.06
CA GLN A 59 -0.70 -2.83 -7.96
C GLN A 59 -0.87 -2.06 -6.66
N MET A 60 -0.89 -0.72 -6.70
CA MET A 60 -1.19 0.10 -5.53
C MET A 60 -2.63 -0.10 -5.07
N LYS A 61 -3.59 -0.24 -5.98
CA LYS A 61 -4.98 -0.57 -5.60
C LYS A 61 -5.08 -1.94 -4.96
N GLU A 62 -4.33 -2.91 -5.45
CA GLU A 62 -4.33 -4.28 -4.94
C GLU A 62 -3.64 -4.34 -3.58
N ALA A 63 -2.47 -3.72 -3.44
CA ALA A 63 -1.77 -3.57 -2.16
C ALA A 63 -2.58 -2.75 -1.15
N LEU A 64 -3.27 -1.70 -1.58
CA LEU A 64 -4.17 -0.93 -0.71
C LEU A 64 -5.39 -1.75 -0.31
N LYS A 65 -5.92 -2.59 -1.21
CA LYS A 65 -7.05 -3.48 -0.93
C LYS A 65 -6.65 -4.62 0.00
N GLU A 66 -5.45 -5.18 -0.14
CA GLU A 66 -4.88 -6.16 0.79
C GLU A 66 -4.61 -5.52 2.15
N ALA A 67 -3.98 -4.34 2.19
CA ALA A 67 -3.76 -3.62 3.43
C ALA A 67 -5.09 -3.22 4.10
N LEU A 68 -6.09 -2.80 3.33
CA LEU A 68 -7.44 -2.54 3.84
C LEU A 68 -8.17 -3.81 4.25
N GLN A 69 -7.81 -5.00 3.75
CA GLN A 69 -8.38 -6.27 4.20
C GLN A 69 -7.67 -6.83 5.44
N GLU A 70 -6.35 -6.61 5.58
CA GLU A 70 -5.61 -6.86 6.81
C GLU A 70 -6.00 -5.90 7.93
N LEU A 71 -6.27 -4.65 7.59
CA LEU A 71 -6.72 -3.60 8.50
C LEU A 71 -8.24 -3.51 8.63
N ALA A 72 -9.00 -4.15 7.72
CA ALA A 72 -10.44 -4.26 7.89
C ALA A 72 -10.65 -5.00 9.20
N PRO A 73 -11.25 -4.35 10.22
CA PRO A 73 -11.67 -5.09 11.37
C PRO A 73 -12.57 -6.21 10.83
N PRO A 74 -12.40 -7.47 11.29
CA PRO A 74 -13.33 -8.52 10.90
C PRO A 74 -14.71 -7.93 11.13
N SER A 75 -15.57 -7.98 10.10
CA SER A 75 -16.99 -7.64 10.22
C SER A 75 -17.61 -8.68 11.14
N GLN A 76 -17.27 -8.57 12.42
CA GLN A 76 -17.86 -9.28 13.51
C GLN A 76 -19.26 -8.69 13.58
N LYS A 77 -20.20 -9.35 12.90
CA LYS A 77 -21.55 -9.44 13.45
C LYS A 77 -21.36 -9.62 14.95
N PRO A 78 -21.91 -8.75 15.80
CA PRO A 78 -21.64 -8.83 17.23
C PRO A 78 -22.10 -10.20 17.69
N ALA A 79 -21.16 -11.14 17.85
CA ALA A 79 -21.39 -12.35 18.58
C ALA A 79 -21.94 -11.87 19.93
N GLY A 80 -23.04 -12.47 20.38
CA GLY A 80 -23.71 -12.11 21.64
C GLY A 80 -22.85 -12.40 22.85
N GLY A 81 -21.67 -11.78 22.95
CA GLY A 81 -20.78 -11.82 24.08
C GLY A 81 -21.35 -10.98 25.21
N LEU A 82 -21.05 -11.38 26.44
CA LEU A 82 -21.47 -10.66 27.64
C LEU A 82 -21.07 -9.19 27.52
N ARG A 83 -22.08 -8.31 27.51
CA ARG A 83 -21.88 -6.85 27.54
C ARG A 83 -21.80 -6.41 29.00
N LYS A 84 -20.79 -5.61 29.33
CA LYS A 84 -20.66 -4.99 30.65
C LYS A 84 -21.25 -3.59 30.59
N GLN A 85 -21.99 -3.25 31.64
CA GLN A 85 -22.53 -1.92 31.83
C GLN A 85 -21.44 -1.00 32.38
N VAL A 86 -21.15 0.11 31.70
CA VAL A 86 -20.21 1.13 32.15
C VAL A 86 -20.96 2.46 32.32
N SER A 87 -20.87 3.04 33.52
CA SER A 87 -21.40 4.37 33.78
C SER A 87 -20.43 5.43 33.28
N VAL A 88 -20.92 6.33 32.43
CA VAL A 88 -20.19 7.48 31.89
C VAL A 88 -20.90 8.79 32.21
N TYR A 89 -20.17 9.89 32.27
CA TYR A 89 -20.72 11.21 32.52
C TYR A 89 -20.69 12.02 31.23
N ILE A 90 -21.86 12.32 30.68
CA ILE A 90 -21.98 13.13 29.46
C ILE A 90 -22.02 14.61 29.87
N ALA A 91 -21.13 15.40 29.26
CA ALA A 91 -20.97 16.83 29.53
C ALA A 91 -20.82 17.15 31.03
N GLY A 92 -20.15 16.27 31.79
CA GLY A 92 -19.88 16.44 33.21
C GLY A 92 -21.09 16.34 34.16
N ALA A 93 -22.32 16.30 33.64
CA ALA A 93 -23.53 16.42 34.47
C ALA A 93 -24.49 15.22 34.36
N LYS A 94 -24.59 14.59 33.17
CA LYS A 94 -25.58 13.52 32.94
C LYS A 94 -24.94 12.15 33.02
N LYS A 95 -25.18 11.42 34.12
CA LYS A 95 -24.78 10.01 34.25
C LYS A 95 -25.59 9.17 33.28
N THR A 96 -24.91 8.61 32.29
CA THR A 96 -25.49 7.73 31.27
C THR A 96 -24.80 6.37 31.33
N THR A 97 -25.53 5.34 30.93
CA THR A 97 -24.99 4.00 30.84
C THR A 97 -24.62 3.69 29.39
N VAL A 98 -23.43 3.14 29.20
CA VAL A 98 -22.98 2.58 27.91
C VAL A 98 -22.75 1.09 28.09
N PHE A 99 -23.17 0.31 27.10
CA PHE A 99 -22.93 -1.13 27.05
C PHE A 99 -21.72 -1.39 26.15
N VAL A 100 -20.69 -2.00 26.72
CA VAL A 100 -19.45 -2.34 26.00
C VAL A 100 -19.22 -3.85 26.11
N ARG A 101 -18.82 -4.51 25.04
CA ARG A 101 -18.37 -5.92 25.07
C ARG A 101 -17.29 -6.13 26.14
N LYS A 102 -17.45 -7.15 26.98
CA LYS A 102 -16.50 -7.46 28.06
C LYS A 102 -15.08 -7.66 27.54
N ASP A 103 -14.94 -8.36 26.41
CA ASP A 103 -13.65 -8.68 25.80
C ASP A 103 -12.92 -7.40 25.36
N LEU A 104 -13.64 -6.44 24.77
CA LEU A 104 -13.08 -5.14 24.39
C LEU A 104 -12.63 -4.33 25.60
N LEU A 105 -13.40 -4.37 26.70
CA LEU A 105 -13.02 -3.67 27.92
C LEU A 105 -11.76 -4.28 28.55
N THR A 106 -11.62 -5.61 28.54
CA THR A 106 -10.40 -6.27 29.03
C THR A 106 -9.19 -5.93 28.17
N THR A 107 -9.31 -5.97 26.84
CA THR A 107 -8.22 -5.58 25.94
C THR A 107 -7.85 -4.10 26.09
N ALA A 108 -8.83 -3.21 26.32
CA ALA A 108 -8.56 -1.82 26.62
C ALA A 108 -7.86 -1.62 27.97
N ALA A 109 -8.23 -2.38 28.99
CA ALA A 109 -7.56 -2.34 30.29
C ALA A 109 -6.11 -2.83 30.18
N GLU A 110 -5.85 -3.86 29.37
CA GLU A 110 -4.50 -4.36 29.09
C GLU A 110 -3.65 -3.34 28.33
N ALA A 111 -4.22 -2.70 27.30
CA ALA A 111 -3.51 -1.73 26.47
C ALA A 111 -3.16 -0.44 27.21
N VAL A 112 -4.06 0.07 28.06
CA VAL A 112 -3.86 1.31 28.81
C VAL A 112 -3.22 1.06 30.19
N GLY A 113 -3.18 -0.20 30.63
CA GLY A 113 -2.51 -0.64 31.87
C GLY A 113 -3.42 -0.72 33.10
N SER A 114 -4.68 -0.26 33.05
CA SER A 114 -5.64 -0.45 34.13
C SER A 114 -7.12 -0.36 33.71
N GLU A 115 -8.00 -1.04 34.45
CA GLU A 115 -9.46 -0.93 34.23
C GLU A 115 -9.98 0.49 34.50
N LYS A 116 -9.37 1.23 35.43
CA LYS A 116 -9.77 2.61 35.75
C LYS A 116 -9.49 3.55 34.57
N GLN A 117 -8.31 3.44 33.96
CA GLN A 117 -7.95 4.25 32.79
C GLN A 117 -8.78 3.85 31.57
N ALA A 118 -9.06 2.56 31.37
CA ALA A 118 -9.98 2.12 30.31
C ALA A 118 -11.39 2.74 30.46
N ARG A 119 -11.90 2.86 31.70
CA ARG A 119 -13.18 3.54 31.97
C ARG A 119 -13.10 5.06 31.73
N GLN A 120 -11.97 5.70 32.03
CA GLN A 120 -11.75 7.11 31.73
C GLN A 120 -11.75 7.35 30.21
N LEU A 121 -11.03 6.52 29.46
CA LEU A 121 -11.01 6.57 28.00
C LEU A 121 -12.42 6.35 27.41
N ILE A 122 -13.19 5.40 27.93
CA ILE A 122 -14.59 5.21 27.54
C ILE A 122 -15.44 6.46 27.82
N ASN A 123 -15.19 7.15 28.94
CA ASN A 123 -15.90 8.38 29.27
C ASN A 123 -15.53 9.53 28.31
N GLU A 124 -14.26 9.65 27.94
CA GLU A 124 -13.79 10.63 26.96
C GLU A 124 -14.40 10.37 25.57
N LEU A 125 -14.36 9.12 25.11
CA LEU A 125 -14.98 8.70 23.84
C LEU A 125 -16.49 8.89 23.82
N ALA A 126 -17.16 8.68 24.96
CA ALA A 126 -18.59 8.94 25.08
C ALA A 126 -18.94 10.44 24.95
N ASN A 127 -18.02 11.31 25.39
CA ASN A 127 -18.13 12.77 25.27
C ASN A 127 -17.72 13.30 23.90
N SER A 128 -16.86 12.59 23.16
CA SER A 128 -16.47 12.97 21.79
C SER A 128 -17.49 12.56 20.71
N LYS A 129 -18.62 11.94 21.09
CA LYS A 129 -19.65 11.50 20.14
C LYS A 129 -20.22 12.70 19.34
N PRO A 130 -20.11 12.70 18.00
CA PRO A 130 -20.81 13.66 17.15
C PRO A 130 -22.33 13.50 17.26
N ASP A 131 -23.10 14.58 17.09
CA ASP A 131 -24.56 14.54 17.19
C ASP A 131 -25.22 13.63 16.14
N ASP A 132 -24.58 13.47 14.98
CA ASP A 132 -25.04 12.65 13.84
C ASP A 132 -25.02 11.13 14.11
N HIS A 133 -24.28 10.66 15.13
CA HIS A 133 -24.25 9.24 15.49
C HIS A 133 -25.45 8.83 16.34
N ALA A 134 -26.32 7.97 15.81
CA ALA A 134 -27.57 7.55 16.48
C ALA A 134 -27.37 6.85 17.84
N ASN A 135 -26.32 6.01 18.00
CA ASN A 135 -26.12 5.23 19.22
C ASN A 135 -24.74 5.46 19.84
N ARG A 136 -24.73 6.01 21.07
CA ARG A 136 -23.50 6.28 21.82
C ARG A 136 -22.73 5.01 22.21
N SER A 137 -23.41 3.90 22.48
CA SER A 137 -22.73 2.64 22.79
C SER A 137 -22.01 2.07 21.57
N ALA A 138 -22.64 2.14 20.40
CA ALA A 138 -22.03 1.72 19.15
C ALA A 138 -20.81 2.60 18.80
N TRP A 139 -20.94 3.92 18.94
CA TRP A 139 -19.84 4.87 18.74
C TRP A 139 -18.64 4.58 19.64
N VAL A 140 -18.88 4.38 20.94
CA VAL A 140 -17.81 4.09 21.91
C VAL A 140 -17.11 2.77 21.56
N GLU A 141 -17.85 1.72 21.18
CA GLU A 141 -17.22 0.46 20.77
C GLU A 141 -16.36 0.62 19.51
N GLU A 142 -16.86 1.33 18.49
CA GLU A 142 -16.16 1.56 17.24
C GLU A 142 -14.86 2.35 17.47
N GLN A 143 -14.94 3.47 18.18
CA GLN A 143 -13.76 4.30 18.48
C GLN A 143 -12.75 3.56 19.35
N LEU A 144 -13.20 2.77 20.31
CA LEU A 144 -12.32 1.99 21.17
C LEU A 144 -11.62 0.87 20.39
N GLN A 145 -12.30 0.22 19.44
CA GLN A 145 -11.66 -0.72 18.52
C GLN A 145 -10.61 -0.04 17.63
N HIS A 146 -10.91 1.13 17.07
CA HIS A 146 -9.96 1.90 16.28
C HIS A 146 -8.71 2.28 17.09
N HIS A 147 -8.89 2.75 18.33
CA HIS A 147 -7.78 3.11 19.21
C HIS A 147 -6.85 1.92 19.49
N LEU A 148 -7.43 0.74 19.76
CA LEU A 148 -6.65 -0.47 20.01
C LEU A 148 -5.90 -0.96 18.76
N LEU A 149 -6.51 -0.81 17.59
CA LEU A 149 -5.87 -1.16 16.32
C LEU A 149 -4.67 -0.23 16.03
N LEU A 150 -4.82 1.08 16.26
CA LEU A 150 -3.73 2.05 16.12
C LEU A 150 -2.56 1.73 17.06
N LEU A 151 -2.83 1.46 18.34
CA LEU A 151 -1.79 1.08 19.30
C LEU A 151 -1.05 -0.20 18.87
N LYS A 152 -1.79 -1.18 18.33
CA LYS A 152 -1.19 -2.42 17.80
C LYS A 152 -0.30 -2.14 16.58
N ALA A 153 -0.72 -1.26 15.69
CA ALA A 153 0.05 -0.86 14.51
C ALA A 153 1.31 -0.05 14.88
N GLU A 154 1.23 0.84 15.87
CA GLU A 154 2.38 1.59 16.38
C GLU A 154 3.39 0.65 17.05
N THR A 155 2.91 -0.31 17.84
CA THR A 155 3.77 -1.31 18.50
C THR A 155 4.48 -2.19 17.46
N SER A 156 3.80 -2.61 16.39
CA SER A 156 4.42 -3.41 15.33
C SER A 156 5.44 -2.62 14.52
N LEU A 157 5.20 -1.32 14.30
CA LEU A 157 6.14 -0.43 13.63
C LEU A 157 7.41 -0.22 14.48
N ALA A 158 7.25 0.04 15.79
CA ALA A 158 8.36 0.23 16.72
C ALA A 158 9.23 -1.03 16.89
N GLY A 159 8.62 -2.21 16.86
CA GLY A 159 9.34 -3.49 16.88
C GLY A 159 10.15 -3.76 15.60
N ARG A 160 9.73 -3.17 14.46
CA ARG A 160 10.39 -3.38 13.16
C ARG A 160 11.62 -2.49 12.95
N THR A 161 11.69 -1.36 13.65
CA THR A 161 12.85 -0.44 13.64
C THR A 161 13.97 -0.85 14.62
N ALA A 162 13.75 -1.88 15.43
CA ALA A 162 14.72 -2.36 16.42
C ALA A 162 15.63 -3.50 15.92
N HIS A 163 15.68 -3.74 14.60
CA HIS A 163 16.52 -4.76 13.96
C HIS A 163 17.43 -4.15 12.89
#